data_AF-I6TYC1-F1
#
_entry.id   AF-I6TYC1-F1
#
_cell.length_a   1.000
_cell.length_b   1.000
_cell.length_c   1.000
_cell.angle_alpha   90.00
_cell.angle_beta   90.00
_cell.angle_gamma   90.00
#
_symmetry.space_group_name_H-M   'P 1'
#
loop_
_entity.id
_entity.type
_entity.pdbx_description
1 polymer ?
#
loop_
_entity_poly.entity_id
_entity_poly.type
_entity_poly.pdbx_seq_one_letter_code
_entity_poly.pdbx_strand_id
1 'polypeptide(L)'
;MEKLANILAGLILIILGMLGILRAIMEYNLHKGPTKKLALTLAISFVFFGILGGIGALLTVINESAWAITAISVILGYLIIVSSVINVLSKLREKKSEEKPKEEKRALKLPIPHNILILNRNSALELLRALKEVPKLIITRIPPDEWPDVAYTEYIWLSRVEGPNSVSPTALHVIIERAKTFLDENSGGVIYVDGIEYIMLYEEFKSVAKFLLTLKDIAVVKEGHLILHVDPKTLEDHQMAVLEREFVKINVEETIEKIRGPTLFGALIEEKG
;
A
#
# COMPACT_ATOMS: atom_id res chain seq x y z
N MET A 1 54.78 12.70 15.49
CA MET A 1 53.73 12.17 14.59
C MET A 1 52.34 12.29 15.19
N GLU A 2 52.17 12.00 16.48
CA GLU A 2 50.87 12.06 17.18
C GLU A 2 50.18 13.43 17.13
N LYS A 3 50.92 14.53 17.38
CA LYS A 3 50.35 15.89 17.27
C LYS A 3 49.79 16.21 15.88
N LEU A 4 50.49 15.76 14.83
CA LEU A 4 50.03 15.95 13.44
C LEU A 4 48.77 15.11 13.17
N ALA A 5 48.71 13.89 13.70
CA ALA A 5 47.54 13.02 13.58
C ALA A 5 46.31 13.62 14.26
N ASN A 6 46.46 14.20 15.46
CA ASN A 6 45.35 14.84 16.18
C ASN A 6 44.84 16.11 15.46
N ILE A 7 45.75 16.89 14.86
CA ILE A 7 45.37 18.05 14.04
C ILE A 7 44.56 17.61 12.82
N LEU A 8 45.05 16.59 12.09
CA LEU A 8 44.36 16.06 10.91
C LEU A 8 43.00 15.46 11.28
N ALA A 9 42.92 14.68 12.36
CA ALA A 9 41.67 14.11 12.85
C ALA A 9 40.65 15.19 13.24
N GLY A 10 41.08 16.24 13.94
CA GLY A 10 40.22 17.37 14.32
C GLY A 10 39.68 18.12 13.10
N LEU A 11 40.53 18.41 12.11
CA LEU A 11 40.11 19.07 10.87
C LEU A 11 39.14 18.21 10.06
N ILE A 12 39.41 16.91 9.93
CA ILE A 12 38.52 15.96 9.23
C ILE A 12 37.14 15.90 9.91
N LEU A 13 37.10 15.81 11.25
CA LEU A 13 35.83 15.79 12.00
C LEU A 13 35.01 17.08 11.79
N ILE A 14 35.67 18.25 11.79
CA ILE A 14 34.99 19.53 11.54
C ILE A 14 34.43 19.58 10.11
N ILE A 15 35.22 19.16 9.11
CA ILE A 15 34.78 19.15 7.71
C ILE A 15 33.59 18.21 7.51
N LEU A 16 33.67 16.98 8.03
CA LEU A 16 32.57 16.01 7.96
C LEU A 16 31.33 16.49 8.71
N GLY A 17 31.51 17.09 9.88
CA GLY A 17 30.45 17.72 10.65
C GLY A 17 29.74 18.82 9.86
N MET A 18 30.51 19.72 9.26
CA MET A 18 29.97 20.84 8.49
C MET A 18 29.19 20.37 7.25
N LEU A 19 29.74 19.42 6.48
CA LEU A 19 29.05 18.81 5.34
C LEU A 19 27.76 18.08 5.77
N GLY A 20 27.82 17.37 6.88
CA GLY A 20 26.67 16.69 7.47
C GLY A 20 25.55 17.64 7.89
N ILE A 21 25.90 18.76 8.55
CA ILE A 21 24.95 19.81 8.94
C ILE A 21 24.28 20.42 7.70
N LEU A 22 25.07 20.80 6.69
CA LEU A 22 24.54 21.39 5.45
C LEU A 22 23.51 20.45 4.80
N ARG A 23 23.88 19.18 4.64
CA ARG A 23 22.99 18.17 4.06
C ARG A 23 21.75 17.93 4.92
N ALA A 24 21.90 17.88 6.23
CA ALA A 24 20.78 17.72 7.16
C ALA A 24 19.79 18.91 7.11
N ILE A 25 20.30 20.15 6.96
CA ILE A 25 19.45 21.35 6.81
C ILE A 25 18.74 21.36 5.45
N MET A 26 19.40 20.94 4.38
CA MET A 26 18.73 20.76 3.07
C MET A 26 17.56 19.80 3.18
N GLU A 27 17.79 18.63 3.80
CA GLU A 27 16.74 17.62 4.02
C GLU A 27 15.61 18.11 4.94
N TYR A 28 15.93 18.94 5.94
CA TYR A 28 14.96 19.57 6.84
C TYR A 28 13.97 20.47 6.10
N ASN A 29 14.41 21.16 5.05
CA ASN A 29 13.57 22.06 4.26
C ASN A 29 12.73 21.31 3.21
N LEU A 30 13.16 20.12 2.79
CA LEU A 30 12.48 19.31 1.76
C LEU A 30 11.36 18.41 2.31
N HIS A 31 11.46 17.98 3.58
CA HIS A 31 10.59 16.96 4.15
C HIS A 31 9.61 17.51 5.21
N LYS A 32 8.45 16.84 5.36
CA LYS A 32 7.42 17.14 6.37
C LYS A 32 7.26 15.98 7.36
N GLY A 33 6.75 16.26 8.56
CA GLY A 33 6.37 15.24 9.54
C GLY A 33 7.57 14.63 10.30
N PRO A 34 7.61 13.30 10.53
CA PRO A 34 8.64 12.66 11.37
C PRO A 34 10.04 12.71 10.77
N THR A 35 10.17 12.68 9.44
CA THR A 35 11.45 12.81 8.72
C THR A 35 12.06 14.20 8.87
N LYS A 36 11.24 15.24 9.01
CA LYS A 36 11.69 16.61 9.35
C LYS A 36 12.35 16.68 10.72
N LYS A 37 11.77 16.02 11.73
CA LYS A 37 12.33 15.94 13.09
C LYS A 37 13.66 15.16 13.10
N LEU A 38 13.76 14.12 12.27
CA LEU A 38 15.00 13.37 12.07
C LEU A 38 16.11 14.26 11.51
N ALA A 39 15.82 15.00 10.44
CA ALA A 39 16.80 15.89 9.81
C ALA A 39 17.35 16.96 10.79
N LEU A 40 16.49 17.54 11.62
CA LEU A 40 16.91 18.47 12.68
C LEU A 40 17.80 17.79 13.72
N THR A 41 17.43 16.59 14.17
CA THR A 41 18.19 15.83 15.17
C THR A 41 19.54 15.38 14.62
N LEU A 42 19.59 15.05 13.33
CA LEU A 42 20.80 14.70 12.62
C LEU A 42 21.75 15.90 12.54
N ALA A 43 21.24 17.10 12.23
CA ALA A 43 22.04 18.33 12.24
C ALA A 43 22.65 18.61 13.63
N ILE A 44 21.86 18.48 14.70
CA ILE A 44 22.34 18.63 16.09
C ILE A 44 23.43 17.61 16.39
N SER A 45 23.27 16.37 15.94
CA SER A 45 24.26 15.31 16.17
C SER A 45 25.59 15.60 15.47
N PHE A 46 25.56 16.12 14.24
CA PHE A 46 26.75 16.56 13.51
C PHE A 46 27.48 17.73 14.19
N VAL A 47 26.77 18.60 14.93
CA VAL A 47 27.40 19.63 15.77
C VAL A 47 28.19 18.99 16.91
N PHE A 48 27.60 18.00 17.60
CA PHE A 48 28.26 17.31 18.70
C PHE A 48 29.46 16.47 18.26
N PHE A 49 29.30 15.54 17.32
CA PHE A 49 30.43 14.68 16.96
C PHE A 49 31.44 15.38 16.05
N GLY A 50 30.99 16.29 15.16
CA GLY A 50 31.85 16.93 14.17
C GLY A 50 32.53 18.19 14.69
N ILE A 51 31.75 19.18 15.11
CA ILE A 51 32.30 20.47 15.56
C ILE A 51 32.90 20.34 16.97
N LEU A 52 32.13 19.93 17.96
CA LEU A 52 32.62 19.82 19.35
C LEU A 52 33.67 18.71 19.49
N GLY A 53 33.44 17.57 18.84
CA GLY A 53 34.44 16.50 18.75
C GLY A 53 35.73 16.95 18.04
N GLY A 54 35.62 17.64 16.91
CA GLY A 54 36.81 18.13 16.20
C GLY A 54 37.59 19.21 16.97
N ILE A 55 36.90 20.14 17.64
CA ILE A 55 37.52 21.13 18.54
C ILE A 55 38.21 20.43 19.70
N GLY A 56 37.56 19.45 20.33
CA GLY A 56 38.17 18.63 21.37
C GLY A 56 39.45 17.94 20.90
N ALA A 57 39.48 17.44 19.67
CA ALA A 57 40.65 16.78 19.10
C ALA A 57 41.79 17.77 18.88
N LEU A 58 41.50 18.99 18.42
CA LEU A 58 42.51 20.05 18.28
C LEU A 58 43.07 20.50 19.64
N LEU A 59 42.24 20.55 20.68
CA LEU A 59 42.67 20.91 22.03
C LEU A 59 43.66 19.90 22.63
N THR A 60 43.62 18.63 22.21
CA THR A 60 44.60 17.60 22.67
C THR A 60 46.04 17.94 22.31
N VAL A 61 46.25 18.79 21.29
CA VAL A 61 47.59 19.23 20.87
C VAL A 61 48.23 20.16 21.90
N ILE A 62 47.39 20.92 22.62
CA ILE A 62 47.80 21.91 23.64
C ILE A 62 47.74 21.28 25.03
N ASN A 63 46.68 20.51 25.31
CA ASN A 63 46.47 19.84 26.58
C ASN A 63 45.97 18.41 26.34
N GLU A 64 46.80 17.42 26.65
CA GLU A 64 46.48 16.01 26.47
C GLU A 64 45.19 15.59 27.22
N SER A 65 44.87 16.22 28.35
CA SER A 65 43.65 15.90 29.11
C SER A 65 42.35 16.30 28.40
N ALA A 66 42.42 17.02 27.27
CA ALA A 66 41.27 17.39 26.46
C ALA A 66 40.65 16.20 25.68
N TRP A 67 41.28 15.02 25.69
CA TRP A 67 40.75 13.81 25.03
C TRP A 67 39.36 13.41 25.56
N ALA A 68 39.07 13.74 26.82
CA ALA A 68 37.77 13.49 27.43
C ALA A 68 36.65 14.29 26.74
N ILE A 69 36.94 15.52 26.30
CA ILE A 69 35.98 16.39 25.61
C ILE A 69 35.59 15.75 24.27
N THR A 70 36.58 15.23 23.55
CA THR A 70 36.39 14.50 22.28
C THR A 70 35.51 13.28 22.48
N ALA A 71 35.87 12.42 23.44
CA ALA A 71 35.12 11.20 23.73
C ALA A 71 33.66 11.49 24.13
N ILE A 72 33.45 12.42 25.05
CA ILE A 72 32.10 12.78 25.52
C ILE A 72 31.25 13.34 24.37
N SER A 73 31.81 14.22 23.54
CA SER A 73 31.09 14.84 22.44
C SER A 73 30.65 13.82 21.37
N VAL A 74 31.53 12.88 21.04
CA VAL A 74 31.23 11.81 20.08
C VAL A 74 30.18 10.84 20.63
N ILE A 75 30.30 10.44 21.91
CA ILE A 75 29.34 9.53 22.55
C ILE A 75 27.96 10.18 22.62
N LEU A 76 27.87 11.45 23.02
CA LEU A 76 26.60 12.19 23.05
C LEU A 76 25.98 12.30 21.65
N GLY A 77 26.77 12.66 20.64
CA GLY A 77 26.31 12.72 19.25
C GLY A 77 25.76 11.37 18.78
N TYR A 78 26.44 10.27 19.09
CA TYR A 78 25.99 8.92 18.73
C TYR A 78 24.66 8.54 19.41
N LEU A 79 24.53 8.79 20.72
CA LEU A 79 23.31 8.47 21.47
C LEU A 79 22.10 9.24 20.92
N ILE A 80 22.28 10.50 20.54
CA ILE A 80 21.22 11.33 19.95
C ILE A 80 20.76 10.73 18.61
N ILE A 81 21.69 10.31 17.73
CA ILE A 81 21.34 9.68 16.45
C ILE A 81 20.57 8.38 16.68
N VAL A 82 21.08 7.50 17.53
CA VAL A 82 20.46 6.20 17.80
C VAL A 82 19.05 6.39 18.36
N SER A 83 18.87 7.28 19.33
CA SER A 83 17.55 7.60 19.89
C SER A 83 16.60 8.16 18.83
N SER A 84 17.07 9.04 17.94
CA SER A 84 16.26 9.64 16.89
C SER A 84 15.83 8.61 15.84
N VAL A 85 16.75 7.74 15.41
CA VAL A 85 16.46 6.65 14.48
C VAL A 85 15.44 5.69 15.06
N ILE A 86 15.62 5.27 16.32
CA ILE A 86 14.67 4.39 17.01
C ILE A 86 13.29 5.05 17.10
N ASN A 87 13.20 6.34 17.43
CA ASN A 87 11.93 7.07 17.53
C ASN A 87 11.22 7.22 16.17
N VAL A 88 11.97 7.38 15.08
CA VAL A 88 11.37 7.40 13.73
C VAL A 88 10.91 6.01 13.33
N LEU A 89 11.73 4.98 13.54
CA LEU A 89 11.36 3.60 13.26
C LEU A 89 10.17 3.15 14.10
N SER A 90 10.08 3.56 15.37
CA SER A 90 8.93 3.28 16.22
C SER A 90 7.67 3.98 15.70
N LYS A 91 7.77 5.23 15.24
CA LYS A 91 6.64 5.95 14.62
C LYS A 91 6.22 5.40 13.27
N LEU A 92 7.16 4.92 12.46
CA LEU A 92 6.84 4.24 11.21
C LEU A 92 6.23 2.86 11.48
N ARG A 93 6.68 2.16 12.53
CA ARG A 93 6.08 0.92 13.01
C ARG A 93 4.69 1.16 13.58
N GLU A 94 4.51 2.20 14.38
CA GLU A 94 3.24 2.63 14.96
C GLU A 94 2.26 3.03 13.87
N LYS A 95 2.67 3.84 12.90
CA LYS A 95 1.82 4.16 11.74
C LYS A 95 1.42 2.89 10.96
N LYS A 96 2.35 1.96 10.76
CA LYS A 96 2.08 0.67 10.11
C LYS A 96 1.21 -0.27 10.96
N SER A 97 1.26 -0.16 12.29
CA SER A 97 0.43 -0.93 13.21
C SER A 97 -0.91 -0.26 13.51
N GLU A 98 -1.02 1.07 13.38
CA GLU A 98 -2.26 1.84 13.40
C GLU A 98 -3.00 1.68 12.06
N GLU A 99 -2.27 1.40 10.97
CA GLU A 99 -2.83 0.98 9.68
C GLU A 99 -3.46 -0.43 9.71
N LYS A 100 -3.52 -1.17 10.84
CA LYS A 100 -4.39 -2.36 11.00
C LYS A 100 -4.90 -2.55 12.45
N PRO A 101 -6.20 -2.86 12.68
CA PRO A 101 -7.36 -2.76 11.80
C PRO A 101 -8.10 -1.45 12.06
N LYS A 102 -8.50 -0.75 10.99
CA LYS A 102 -9.73 0.08 11.03
C LYS A 102 -10.78 -0.76 11.74
N GLU A 103 -11.50 -0.16 12.69
CA GLU A 103 -12.67 -0.77 13.32
C GLU A 103 -13.34 -1.73 12.35
N GLU A 104 -13.48 -2.98 12.78
CA GLU A 104 -14.19 -4.03 12.11
C GLU A 104 -15.62 -3.50 11.87
N LYS A 105 -15.81 -2.71 10.81
CA LYS A 105 -17.11 -2.41 10.26
C LYS A 105 -17.61 -3.80 9.94
N ARG A 106 -18.48 -4.34 10.82
CA ARG A 106 -19.13 -5.64 10.70
C ARG A 106 -19.22 -5.93 9.22
N ALA A 107 -18.44 -6.90 8.73
CA ALA A 107 -18.38 -7.22 7.32
C ALA A 107 -19.82 -7.22 6.83
N LEU A 108 -20.16 -6.28 5.94
CA LEU A 108 -21.51 -6.15 5.44
C LEU A 108 -21.79 -7.50 4.80
N LYS A 109 -22.56 -8.37 5.48
CA LYS A 109 -22.85 -9.71 4.98
C LYS A 109 -23.77 -9.52 3.80
N LEU A 110 -23.17 -9.32 2.63
CA LEU A 110 -23.90 -9.15 1.41
C LEU A 110 -24.59 -10.49 1.10
N PRO A 111 -25.90 -10.49 0.81
CA PRO A 111 -26.63 -11.69 0.44
C PRO A 111 -26.32 -12.10 -1.02
N ILE A 112 -25.04 -12.08 -1.39
CA ILE A 112 -24.54 -12.39 -2.72
C ILE A 112 -23.43 -13.45 -2.63
N PRO A 113 -23.29 -14.35 -3.62
CA PRO A 113 -22.20 -15.31 -3.65
C PRO A 113 -20.82 -14.63 -3.62
N HIS A 114 -19.80 -15.34 -3.15
CA HIS A 114 -18.41 -14.85 -3.16
C HIS A 114 -17.77 -14.88 -4.55
N ASN A 115 -18.34 -15.63 -5.49
CA ASN A 115 -17.78 -15.95 -6.80
C ASN A 115 -18.86 -15.81 -7.89
N ILE A 116 -19.07 -14.59 -8.37
CA ILE A 116 -20.16 -14.26 -9.30
C ILE A 116 -19.61 -14.19 -10.73
N LEU A 117 -20.35 -14.77 -11.67
CA LEU A 117 -20.13 -14.62 -13.12
C LEU A 117 -21.28 -13.82 -13.74
N ILE A 118 -20.96 -12.76 -14.45
CA ILE A 118 -21.93 -11.94 -15.20
C ILE A 118 -21.50 -11.90 -16.67
N LEU A 119 -22.46 -12.18 -17.56
CA LEU A 119 -22.19 -12.26 -19.01
C LEU A 119 -22.46 -10.95 -19.75
N ASN A 120 -23.14 -9.99 -19.09
CA ASN A 120 -23.49 -8.70 -19.66
C ASN A 120 -22.88 -7.57 -18.82
N ARG A 121 -22.08 -6.72 -19.47
CA ARG A 121 -21.38 -5.62 -18.81
C ARG A 121 -22.34 -4.63 -18.15
N ASN A 122 -23.48 -4.31 -18.76
CA ASN A 122 -24.43 -3.36 -18.19
C ASN A 122 -25.01 -3.89 -16.89
N SER A 123 -25.40 -5.18 -16.86
CA SER A 123 -25.88 -5.84 -15.65
C SER A 123 -24.79 -5.86 -14.56
N ALA A 124 -23.52 -6.07 -14.93
CA ALA A 124 -22.42 -5.98 -13.97
C ALA A 124 -22.28 -4.58 -13.38
N LEU A 125 -22.34 -3.53 -14.21
CA LEU A 125 -22.29 -2.14 -13.76
C LEU A 125 -23.49 -1.78 -12.88
N GLU A 126 -24.69 -2.28 -13.18
CA GLU A 126 -25.88 -2.08 -12.34
C GLU A 126 -25.72 -2.68 -10.94
N LEU A 127 -25.18 -3.90 -10.86
CA LEU A 127 -24.86 -4.52 -9.58
C LEU A 127 -23.83 -3.70 -8.79
N LEU A 128 -22.75 -3.27 -9.46
CA LEU A 128 -21.72 -2.45 -8.80
C LEU A 128 -22.28 -1.12 -8.29
N ARG A 129 -23.22 -0.49 -9.01
CA ARG A 129 -23.92 0.73 -8.57
C ARG A 129 -24.82 0.47 -7.36
N ALA A 130 -25.47 -0.69 -7.30
CA ALA A 130 -26.29 -1.06 -6.15
C ALA A 130 -25.43 -1.25 -4.87
N LEU A 131 -24.17 -1.64 -5.02
CA LEU A 131 -23.20 -1.83 -3.93
C LEU A 131 -22.46 -0.53 -3.55
N LYS A 132 -23.16 0.60 -3.46
CA LYS A 132 -22.56 1.94 -3.33
C LYS A 132 -21.58 2.07 -2.16
N GLU A 133 -21.96 1.60 -0.98
CA GLU A 133 -21.19 1.72 0.27
C GLU A 133 -20.09 0.64 0.44
N VAL A 134 -20.01 -0.31 -0.48
CA VAL A 134 -19.03 -1.41 -0.41
C VAL A 134 -17.74 -0.97 -1.09
N PRO A 135 -16.57 -1.12 -0.45
CA PRO A 135 -15.28 -0.88 -1.09
C PRO A 135 -15.10 -1.74 -2.33
N LYS A 136 -14.51 -1.19 -3.40
CA LYS A 136 -14.35 -1.91 -4.67
C LYS A 136 -12.94 -1.76 -5.22
N LEU A 137 -12.37 -2.88 -5.65
CA LEU A 137 -11.19 -2.94 -6.49
C LEU A 137 -11.65 -3.24 -7.92
N ILE A 138 -11.48 -2.28 -8.82
CA ILE A 138 -11.86 -2.41 -10.24
C ILE A 138 -10.63 -2.81 -11.04
N ILE A 139 -10.69 -3.95 -11.73
CA ILE A 139 -9.65 -4.45 -12.63
C ILE A 139 -10.23 -4.48 -14.04
N THR A 140 -9.77 -3.59 -14.92
CA THR A 140 -10.30 -3.49 -16.29
C THR A 140 -9.30 -2.88 -17.26
N ARG A 141 -9.53 -3.07 -18.56
CA ARG A 141 -8.79 -2.40 -19.64
C ARG A 141 -9.24 -0.95 -19.87
N ILE A 142 -10.39 -0.56 -19.33
CA ILE A 142 -10.91 0.81 -19.47
C ILE A 142 -10.00 1.75 -18.68
N PRO A 143 -9.56 2.88 -19.26
CA PRO A 143 -8.82 3.89 -18.51
C PRO A 143 -9.67 4.44 -17.34
N PRO A 144 -9.05 4.81 -16.20
CA PRO A 144 -9.78 5.34 -15.04
C PRO A 144 -10.69 6.53 -15.36
N ASP A 145 -10.25 7.38 -16.29
CA ASP A 145 -10.90 8.59 -16.78
C ASP A 145 -12.10 8.31 -17.71
N GLU A 146 -12.19 7.11 -18.27
CA GLU A 146 -13.32 6.63 -19.06
C GLU A 146 -14.21 5.64 -18.28
N TRP A 147 -13.88 5.37 -17.03
CA TRP A 147 -14.66 4.47 -16.19
C TRP A 147 -16.06 5.06 -15.95
N PRO A 148 -17.14 4.27 -16.07
CA PRO A 148 -18.49 4.75 -15.76
C PRO A 148 -18.59 5.30 -14.34
N ASP A 149 -19.59 6.16 -14.09
CA ASP A 149 -19.86 6.75 -12.77
C ASP A 149 -20.30 5.67 -11.74
N VAL A 150 -19.31 4.92 -11.25
CA VAL A 150 -19.40 3.84 -10.28
C VAL A 150 -18.25 4.03 -9.30
N ALA A 151 -18.59 4.30 -8.04
CA ALA A 151 -17.60 4.56 -7.00
C ALA A 151 -16.70 3.33 -6.75
N TYR A 152 -15.40 3.57 -6.73
CA TYR A 152 -14.36 2.58 -6.43
C TYR A 152 -13.39 3.07 -5.36
N THR A 153 -12.71 2.14 -4.70
CA THR A 153 -11.69 2.41 -3.68
C THR A 153 -10.29 2.31 -4.28
N GLU A 154 -10.08 1.29 -5.10
CA GLU A 154 -8.85 1.04 -5.82
C GLU A 154 -9.15 0.70 -7.28
N TYR A 155 -8.18 0.97 -8.15
CA TYR A 155 -8.31 0.76 -9.58
C TYR A 155 -7.03 0.13 -10.12
N ILE A 156 -7.17 -0.88 -10.98
CA ILE A 156 -6.10 -1.49 -11.75
C ILE A 156 -6.47 -1.36 -13.23
N TRP A 157 -5.68 -0.57 -13.94
CA TRP A 157 -5.82 -0.42 -15.38
C TRP A 157 -4.93 -1.43 -16.10
N LEU A 158 -5.54 -2.40 -16.79
CA LEU A 158 -4.84 -3.41 -17.58
C LEU A 158 -4.26 -2.77 -18.84
N SER A 159 -2.95 -2.50 -18.83
CA SER A 159 -2.27 -1.81 -19.92
C SER A 159 -0.79 -2.19 -19.97
N ARG A 160 -0.21 -2.20 -21.17
CA ARG A 160 1.25 -2.30 -21.37
C ARG A 160 1.96 -0.95 -21.30
N VAL A 161 1.21 0.14 -21.32
CA VAL A 161 1.77 1.50 -21.22
C VAL A 161 1.94 1.83 -19.75
N GLU A 162 3.14 2.25 -19.37
CA GLU A 162 3.40 2.73 -18.01
C GLU A 162 2.57 3.98 -17.72
N GLY A 163 1.83 3.92 -16.62
CA GLY A 163 0.99 5.01 -16.14
C GLY A 163 0.48 4.77 -14.71
N PRO A 164 -0.16 5.77 -14.09
CA PRO A 164 -0.77 5.62 -12.78
C PRO A 164 -1.74 4.44 -12.76
N ASN A 165 -1.63 3.58 -11.73
CA ASN A 165 -2.49 2.40 -11.56
C ASN A 165 -2.47 1.37 -12.71
N SER A 166 -1.58 1.54 -13.70
CA SER A 166 -1.40 0.58 -14.78
C SER A 166 -0.73 -0.70 -14.28
N VAL A 167 -1.17 -1.85 -14.79
CA VAL A 167 -0.54 -3.15 -14.57
C VAL A 167 -0.52 -3.91 -15.89
N SER A 168 0.65 -4.47 -16.22
CA SER A 168 0.79 -5.31 -17.41
C SER A 168 -0.17 -6.51 -17.33
N PRO A 169 -0.85 -6.89 -18.43
CA PRO A 169 -1.70 -8.08 -18.47
C PRO A 169 -0.93 -9.38 -18.15
N THR A 170 0.39 -9.41 -18.33
CA THR A 170 1.25 -10.56 -17.96
C THR A 170 1.64 -10.59 -16.48
N ALA A 171 1.46 -9.48 -15.76
CA ALA A 171 1.87 -9.33 -14.36
C ALA A 171 0.77 -9.82 -13.40
N LEU A 172 0.23 -11.02 -13.63
CA LEU A 172 -0.90 -11.58 -12.86
C LEU A 172 -0.61 -11.64 -11.35
N HIS A 173 0.63 -11.91 -10.97
CA HIS A 173 1.06 -11.93 -9.57
C HIS A 173 0.87 -10.58 -8.86
N VAL A 174 1.08 -9.46 -9.56
CA VAL A 174 0.87 -8.10 -9.02
C VAL A 174 -0.61 -7.86 -8.75
N ILE A 175 -1.48 -8.33 -9.65
CA ILE A 175 -2.94 -8.21 -9.50
C ILE A 175 -3.41 -9.03 -8.30
N ILE A 176 -2.89 -10.26 -8.13
CA ILE A 176 -3.18 -11.11 -6.96
C ILE A 176 -2.74 -10.43 -5.66
N GLU A 177 -1.54 -9.88 -5.61
CA GLU A 177 -1.02 -9.21 -4.41
C GLU A 177 -1.84 -7.97 -4.04
N ARG A 178 -2.22 -7.17 -5.03
CA ARG A 178 -3.11 -6.02 -4.83
C ARG A 178 -4.49 -6.44 -4.36
N ALA A 179 -5.11 -7.44 -4.99
CA ALA A 179 -6.39 -7.99 -4.56
C ALA A 179 -6.38 -8.50 -3.12
N LYS A 180 -5.31 -9.20 -2.74
CA LYS A 180 -5.10 -9.67 -1.36
C LYS A 180 -4.99 -8.50 -0.38
N THR A 181 -4.20 -7.49 -0.72
CA THR A 181 -4.00 -6.30 0.12
C THR A 181 -5.30 -5.52 0.27
N PHE A 182 -6.02 -5.30 -0.83
CA PHE A 182 -7.32 -4.66 -0.83
C PHE A 182 -8.31 -5.36 0.10
N LEU A 183 -8.44 -6.69 0.03
CA LEU A 183 -9.35 -7.44 0.91
C LEU A 183 -8.86 -7.54 2.36
N ASP A 184 -7.55 -7.51 2.60
CA ASP A 184 -6.97 -7.38 3.94
C ASP A 184 -7.33 -6.04 4.61
N GLU A 185 -7.53 -4.98 3.81
CA GLU A 185 -7.86 -3.63 4.28
C GLU A 185 -9.38 -3.34 4.27
N ASN A 186 -10.15 -4.12 3.51
CA ASN A 186 -11.57 -3.89 3.25
C ASN A 186 -12.37 -5.20 3.37
N SER A 187 -12.70 -5.59 4.61
CA SER A 187 -13.55 -6.76 4.88
C SER A 187 -14.90 -6.64 4.16
N GLY A 188 -15.36 -7.69 3.49
CA GLY A 188 -16.58 -7.64 2.66
C GLY A 188 -16.45 -6.86 1.35
N GLY A 189 -15.22 -6.46 0.97
CA GLY A 189 -14.94 -5.72 -0.26
C GLY A 189 -15.21 -6.54 -1.53
N VAL A 190 -15.42 -5.83 -2.64
CA VAL A 190 -15.73 -6.42 -3.95
C VAL A 190 -14.57 -6.22 -4.91
N ILE A 191 -14.04 -7.31 -5.44
CA ILE A 191 -13.12 -7.29 -6.58
C ILE A 191 -13.96 -7.47 -7.84
N TYR A 192 -13.88 -6.54 -8.76
CA TYR A 192 -14.49 -6.63 -10.08
C TYR A 192 -13.41 -6.85 -11.13
N VAL A 193 -13.56 -7.89 -11.96
CA VAL A 193 -12.64 -8.19 -13.06
C VAL A 193 -13.41 -8.13 -14.37
N ASP A 194 -12.89 -7.34 -15.30
CA ASP A 194 -13.39 -7.17 -16.67
C ASP A 194 -12.19 -7.11 -17.63
N GLY A 195 -12.34 -7.63 -18.84
CA GLY A 195 -11.25 -7.66 -19.81
C GLY A 195 -10.32 -8.87 -19.72
N ILE A 196 -10.82 -10.04 -19.29
CA ILE A 196 -10.00 -11.26 -19.26
C ILE A 196 -9.53 -11.67 -20.67
N GLU A 197 -10.29 -11.34 -21.70
CA GLU A 197 -9.93 -11.54 -23.10
C GLU A 197 -8.68 -10.76 -23.48
N TYR A 198 -8.46 -9.60 -22.85
CA TYR A 198 -7.23 -8.84 -23.05
C TYR A 198 -6.03 -9.52 -22.38
N ILE A 199 -6.21 -10.11 -21.20
CA ILE A 199 -5.16 -10.89 -20.53
C ILE A 199 -4.79 -12.10 -21.40
N MET A 200 -5.80 -12.79 -21.97
CA MET A 200 -5.61 -13.94 -22.84
C MET A 200 -4.89 -13.63 -24.16
N LEU A 201 -4.77 -12.37 -24.56
CA LEU A 201 -3.93 -11.99 -25.70
C LEU A 201 -2.43 -12.23 -25.42
N TYR A 202 -2.04 -12.34 -24.16
CA TYR A 202 -0.64 -12.48 -23.73
C TYR A 202 -0.38 -13.77 -22.95
N GLU A 203 -1.40 -14.29 -22.28
CA GLU A 203 -1.32 -15.47 -21.41
C GLU A 203 -2.25 -16.57 -21.93
N GLU A 204 -1.85 -17.83 -21.81
CA GLU A 204 -2.73 -18.95 -22.14
C GLU A 204 -3.92 -19.01 -21.18
N PHE A 205 -5.09 -19.45 -21.67
CA PHE A 205 -6.30 -19.58 -20.84
C PHE A 205 -6.06 -20.36 -19.55
N LYS A 206 -5.22 -21.40 -19.58
CA LYS A 206 -4.86 -22.18 -18.38
C LYS A 206 -4.20 -21.33 -17.29
N SER A 207 -3.34 -20.38 -17.68
CA SER A 207 -2.69 -19.41 -16.78
C SER A 207 -3.74 -18.46 -16.19
N VAL A 208 -4.59 -17.89 -17.06
CA VAL A 208 -5.68 -16.97 -16.67
C VAL A 208 -6.69 -17.65 -15.75
N ALA A 209 -7.09 -18.88 -16.04
CA ALA A 209 -8.02 -19.66 -15.21
C ALA A 209 -7.45 -19.89 -13.81
N LYS A 210 -6.17 -20.28 -13.68
CA LYS A 210 -5.50 -20.41 -12.37
C LYS A 210 -5.47 -19.09 -11.61
N PHE A 211 -5.22 -17.99 -12.30
CA PHE A 211 -5.25 -16.65 -11.73
C PHE A 211 -6.65 -16.29 -11.19
N LEU A 212 -7.71 -16.51 -11.98
CA LEU A 212 -9.09 -16.25 -11.56
C LEU A 212 -9.51 -17.13 -10.38
N LEU A 213 -9.11 -18.40 -10.37
CA LEU A 213 -9.33 -19.32 -9.25
C LEU A 213 -8.59 -18.88 -7.99
N THR A 214 -7.36 -18.39 -8.13
CA THR A 214 -6.61 -17.84 -7.00
C THR A 214 -7.30 -16.60 -6.42
N LEU A 215 -7.80 -15.69 -7.27
CA LEU A 215 -8.58 -14.54 -6.83
C LEU A 215 -9.87 -14.95 -6.13
N LYS A 216 -10.57 -15.96 -6.67
CA LYS A 216 -11.78 -16.55 -6.06
C LYS A 216 -11.48 -17.08 -4.66
N ASP A 217 -10.43 -17.89 -4.52
CA ASP A 217 -10.06 -18.49 -3.24
C ASP A 217 -9.68 -17.42 -2.21
N ILE A 218 -8.94 -16.38 -2.63
CA ILE A 218 -8.63 -15.22 -1.77
C ILE A 218 -9.92 -14.51 -1.34
N ALA A 219 -10.84 -14.23 -2.26
CA ALA A 219 -12.11 -13.57 -1.95
C ALA A 219 -12.92 -14.37 -0.92
N VAL A 220 -13.05 -15.68 -1.11
CA VAL A 220 -13.76 -16.58 -0.17
C VAL A 220 -13.09 -16.59 1.20
N VAL A 221 -11.76 -16.78 1.27
CA VAL A 221 -11.01 -16.86 2.54
C VAL A 221 -11.04 -15.54 3.31
N LYS A 222 -11.11 -14.41 2.60
CA LYS A 222 -11.13 -13.06 3.19
C LYS A 222 -12.54 -12.50 3.38
N GLU A 223 -13.57 -13.33 3.23
CA GLU A 223 -14.98 -12.93 3.31
C GLU A 223 -15.34 -11.76 2.36
N GLY A 224 -14.61 -11.62 1.25
CA GLY A 224 -14.87 -10.66 0.18
C GLY A 224 -15.60 -11.30 -1.00
N HIS A 225 -15.86 -10.53 -2.05
CA HIS A 225 -16.58 -10.99 -3.23
C HIS A 225 -15.77 -10.76 -4.50
N LEU A 226 -15.82 -11.71 -5.42
CA LEU A 226 -15.28 -11.60 -6.77
C LEU A 226 -16.45 -11.59 -7.77
N ILE A 227 -16.57 -10.49 -8.51
CA ILE A 227 -17.49 -10.34 -9.64
C ILE A 227 -16.65 -10.38 -10.91
N LEU A 228 -16.83 -11.44 -11.68
CA LEU A 228 -16.17 -11.63 -12.97
C LEU A 228 -17.17 -11.31 -14.09
N HIS A 229 -16.83 -10.33 -14.93
CA HIS A 229 -17.53 -10.09 -16.18
C HIS A 229 -16.79 -10.79 -17.34
N VAL A 230 -17.53 -11.55 -18.15
CA VAL A 230 -17.02 -12.21 -19.36
C VAL A 230 -18.03 -12.09 -20.48
N ASP A 231 -17.61 -11.53 -21.63
CA ASP A 231 -18.42 -11.62 -22.84
C ASP A 231 -18.34 -13.06 -23.39
N PRO A 232 -19.45 -13.81 -23.48
CA PRO A 232 -19.45 -15.20 -23.92
C PRO A 232 -18.95 -15.40 -25.35
N LYS A 233 -18.88 -14.34 -26.17
CA LYS A 233 -18.34 -14.39 -27.54
C LYS A 233 -16.81 -14.39 -27.58
N THR A 234 -16.16 -14.12 -26.45
CA THR A 234 -14.69 -13.98 -26.36
C THR A 234 -13.99 -15.27 -25.92
N LEU A 235 -14.74 -16.26 -25.45
CA LEU A 235 -14.23 -17.55 -25.00
C LEU A 235 -14.70 -18.69 -25.89
N GLU A 236 -13.90 -19.73 -26.00
CA GLU A 236 -14.34 -21.01 -26.56
C GLU A 236 -15.28 -21.73 -25.58
N ASP A 237 -16.17 -22.60 -26.10
CA ASP A 237 -17.16 -23.34 -25.29
C ASP A 237 -16.54 -24.09 -24.10
N HIS A 238 -15.37 -24.71 -24.33
CA HIS A 238 -14.67 -25.45 -23.29
C HIS A 238 -14.11 -24.52 -22.19
N GLN A 239 -13.67 -23.32 -22.55
CA GLN A 239 -13.15 -22.31 -21.63
C GLN A 239 -14.29 -21.73 -20.78
N MET A 240 -15.41 -21.43 -21.42
CA MET A 240 -16.62 -20.99 -20.73
C MET A 240 -17.09 -22.06 -19.74
N ALA A 241 -17.15 -23.33 -20.15
CA ALA A 241 -17.57 -24.43 -19.27
C ALA A 241 -16.68 -24.58 -18.02
N VAL A 242 -15.39 -24.26 -18.11
CA VAL A 242 -14.49 -24.23 -16.93
C VAL A 242 -14.91 -23.11 -15.98
N LEU A 243 -15.16 -21.91 -16.48
CA LEU A 243 -15.58 -20.79 -15.63
C LEU A 243 -16.97 -21.02 -15.00
N GLU A 244 -17.93 -21.55 -15.76
CA GLU A 244 -19.28 -21.83 -15.26
C GLU A 244 -19.33 -22.89 -14.15
N ARG A 245 -18.33 -23.78 -14.07
CA ARG A 245 -18.20 -24.73 -12.95
C ARG A 245 -17.69 -24.09 -11.68
N GLU A 246 -16.93 -23.02 -11.81
CA GLU A 246 -16.17 -22.41 -10.72
C GLU A 246 -16.80 -21.11 -10.20
N PHE A 247 -17.70 -20.52 -10.99
CA PHE A 247 -18.40 -19.27 -10.69
C PHE A 247 -19.91 -19.44 -10.81
N VAL A 248 -20.65 -18.71 -9.97
CA VAL A 248 -22.11 -18.74 -9.93
C VAL A 248 -22.68 -17.65 -10.82
N LYS A 249 -23.43 -18.03 -11.84
CA LYS A 249 -24.27 -17.09 -12.60
C LYS A 249 -25.43 -16.63 -11.72
N ILE A 250 -25.70 -15.33 -11.72
CA ILE A 250 -26.81 -14.74 -10.96
C ILE A 250 -27.76 -13.99 -11.88
N ASN A 251 -29.02 -13.89 -11.45
CA ASN A 251 -29.94 -12.89 -11.96
C ASN A 251 -29.67 -11.57 -11.22
N VAL A 252 -29.27 -10.53 -11.94
CA VAL A 252 -28.83 -9.26 -11.34
C VAL A 252 -30.00 -8.53 -10.70
N GLU A 253 -31.16 -8.51 -11.37
CA GLU A 253 -32.36 -7.84 -10.90
C GLU A 253 -32.83 -8.41 -9.56
N GLU A 254 -32.97 -9.73 -9.47
CA GLU A 254 -33.34 -10.44 -8.22
C GLU A 254 -32.31 -10.21 -7.11
N THR A 255 -31.02 -10.15 -7.47
CA THR A 255 -29.93 -9.92 -6.50
C THR A 255 -30.00 -8.49 -5.95
N ILE A 256 -30.25 -7.49 -6.80
CA ILE A 256 -30.44 -6.11 -6.38
C ILE A 256 -31.69 -5.97 -5.50
N GLU A 257 -32.78 -6.67 -5.82
CA GLU A 257 -33.96 -6.72 -4.96
C GLU A 257 -33.65 -7.31 -3.58
N LYS A 258 -32.86 -8.39 -3.50
CA LYS A 258 -32.40 -8.96 -2.22
C LYS A 258 -31.52 -8.01 -1.43
N ILE A 259 -30.65 -7.24 -2.10
CA ILE A 259 -29.82 -6.21 -1.44
C ILE A 259 -30.70 -5.08 -0.88
N ARG A 260 -31.77 -4.71 -1.58
CA ARG A 260 -32.70 -3.63 -1.19
C ARG A 260 -33.79 -4.06 -0.19
N GLY A 261 -34.24 -5.31 -0.23
CA GLY A 261 -35.52 -5.77 0.33
C GLY A 261 -35.58 -6.00 1.85
N PRO A 262 -34.53 -6.49 2.54
CA PRO A 262 -34.58 -6.66 4.00
C PRO A 262 -33.56 -5.79 4.77
N THR A 263 -32.45 -5.38 4.13
CA THR A 263 -31.28 -4.79 4.78
C THR A 263 -31.49 -3.34 5.27
N LEU A 264 -32.48 -2.62 4.72
CA LEU A 264 -32.87 -1.29 5.19
C LEU A 264 -33.87 -1.32 6.38
N PHE A 265 -34.72 -2.35 6.47
CA PHE A 265 -35.69 -2.46 7.57
C PHE A 265 -35.08 -3.06 8.84
N GLY A 266 -34.12 -3.97 8.73
CA GLY A 266 -33.43 -4.53 9.91
C GLY A 266 -32.60 -3.51 10.69
N ALA A 267 -31.89 -2.62 9.99
CA ALA A 267 -31.03 -1.61 10.61
C ALA A 267 -31.82 -0.49 11.33
N LEU A 268 -33.05 -0.20 10.91
CA LEU A 268 -33.92 0.79 11.57
C LEU A 268 -34.60 0.27 12.85
N ILE A 269 -34.63 -1.06 13.06
CA ILE A 269 -35.26 -1.66 14.24
C ILE A 269 -34.25 -1.78 15.40
N GLU A 270 -32.96 -1.99 15.12
CA GLU A 270 -31.92 -2.06 16.17
C GLU A 270 -31.66 -0.70 16.87
N GLU A 271 -32.00 0.44 16.27
CA GLU A 271 -31.86 1.77 16.92
C GLU A 271 -33.02 2.16 17.84
N LYS A 272 -34.08 1.34 17.93
CA LYS A 272 -35.25 1.59 18.79
C LYS A 272 -35.62 0.44 19.72
N GLY A 273 -34.72 -0.51 19.92
CA GLY A 273 -34.85 -1.64 20.86
C GLY A 273 -34.13 -1.39 22.17
#